data_AF-A0A958CA86-F1
#
_entry.id   AF-A0A958CA86-F1
#
_cell.length_a   1.000
_cell.length_b   1.000
_cell.length_c   1.000
_cell.angle_alpha   90.00
_cell.angle_beta   90.00
_cell.angle_gamma   90.00
#
_symmetry.space_group_name_H-M   'P 1'
#
loop_
_entity.id
_entity.type
_entity.pdbx_description
1 polymer ?
#
loop_
_entity_poly.entity_id
_entity_poly.type
_entity_poly.pdbx_seq_one_letter_code
_entity_poly.pdbx_strand_id
1 'polypeptide(L)'
;NADQGDGQSCWNLTRTEAVEAELNWISGDPTNSGDPDFIILGDLNSYAKEDPIAALEAAGYTNLESAFVGPDAYSYVYFAQAGSLDHSMASPSMAPQVNNATTWHINADEPSVLDYNEDFKSANQLIILYNADEYRTSDHDPLLIGLNLESSEADLFVSKIANPDPVMIGETLYYTITTQNVSTPTVATDVVITDVLPAGVSFNGAAAYTGTCNESGGTVVCDMGDIAPEVIESVLISVTVDSAQCPGVLSNTVEVASNVYDPNPQNNSFTLETDVECVPPNIEVDPASLDSTQLPDTQVVQTLTISNTGGSLLDWTIDEEPVAGPPEAVQTVTRIDSQAMLQAELSGEENTAPTASGPRDLAAAARAQRMLL
;
A
#
# COMPACT_ATOMS: atom_id res chain seq x y z
N ASN A 1 25.68 -22.68 -51.21
CA ASN A 1 26.40 -22.81 -49.92
C ASN A 1 27.60 -23.73 -50.02
N ALA A 2 28.67 -23.27 -50.66
CA ALA A 2 29.98 -23.92 -50.61
C ALA A 2 31.01 -22.87 -50.18
N ASP A 3 32.14 -23.30 -49.63
CA ASP A 3 33.28 -22.43 -49.38
C ASP A 3 33.75 -21.79 -50.71
N GLN A 4 33.86 -20.47 -50.73
CA GLN A 4 34.27 -19.69 -51.90
C GLN A 4 35.76 -19.36 -51.91
N GLY A 5 36.50 -19.68 -50.84
CA GLY A 5 37.92 -19.35 -50.69
C GLY A 5 38.21 -17.86 -50.50
N ASP A 6 37.22 -17.09 -50.04
CA ASP A 6 37.28 -15.65 -49.79
C ASP A 6 37.63 -15.30 -48.34
N GLY A 7 37.95 -16.30 -47.53
CA GLY A 7 38.23 -16.14 -46.10
C GLY A 7 37.00 -16.34 -45.21
N GLN A 8 35.84 -16.64 -45.79
CA GLN A 8 34.62 -17.00 -45.08
C GLN A 8 34.36 -18.50 -45.23
N SER A 9 33.84 -19.12 -44.18
CA SER A 9 33.58 -20.55 -44.17
C SER A 9 32.36 -20.94 -45.03
N CYS A 10 32.22 -22.24 -45.33
CA CYS A 10 31.01 -22.75 -45.99
C CYS A 10 29.73 -22.37 -45.23
N TRP A 11 28.61 -22.28 -45.94
CA TRP A 11 27.28 -21.90 -45.41
C TRP A 11 27.12 -20.44 -44.98
N ASN A 12 28.13 -19.60 -45.19
CA ASN A 12 28.08 -18.16 -44.94
C ASN A 12 26.78 -17.51 -45.48
N LEU A 13 26.44 -17.69 -46.76
CA LEU A 13 25.21 -17.14 -47.35
C LEU A 13 23.94 -17.51 -46.56
N THR A 14 23.81 -18.75 -46.10
CA THR A 14 22.63 -19.17 -45.33
C THR A 14 22.63 -18.61 -43.91
N ARG A 15 23.80 -18.44 -43.28
CA ARG A 15 23.87 -17.73 -42.00
C ARG A 15 23.49 -16.25 -42.18
N THR A 16 23.86 -15.64 -43.30
CA THR A 16 23.48 -14.26 -43.63
C THR A 16 21.97 -14.16 -43.85
N GLU A 17 21.37 -15.06 -44.64
CA GLU A 17 19.91 -15.14 -44.83
C GLU A 17 19.16 -15.37 -43.49
N ALA A 18 19.74 -16.13 -42.56
CA ALA A 18 19.16 -16.36 -41.23
C ALA A 18 19.17 -15.09 -40.39
N VAL A 19 20.28 -14.36 -40.36
CA VAL A 19 20.40 -13.05 -39.70
C VAL A 19 19.41 -12.04 -40.30
N GLU A 20 19.27 -11.99 -41.63
CA GLU A 20 18.28 -11.12 -42.27
C GLU A 20 16.84 -11.49 -41.87
N ALA A 21 16.52 -12.78 -41.75
CA ALA A 21 15.23 -13.24 -41.27
C ALA A 21 14.99 -12.86 -39.79
N GLU A 22 16.01 -12.97 -38.94
CA GLU A 22 15.96 -12.58 -37.53
C GLU A 22 15.73 -11.07 -37.37
N LEU A 23 16.47 -10.24 -38.10
CA LEU A 23 16.27 -8.78 -38.11
C LEU A 23 14.85 -8.39 -38.53
N ASN A 24 14.31 -9.05 -39.56
CA ASN A 24 12.93 -8.83 -39.99
C ASN A 24 11.92 -9.23 -38.90
N TRP A 25 12.16 -10.34 -38.20
CA TRP A 25 11.29 -10.79 -37.12
C TRP A 25 11.30 -9.84 -35.92
N ILE A 26 12.48 -9.41 -35.46
CA ILE A 26 12.64 -8.45 -34.36
C ILE A 26 11.97 -7.11 -34.69
N SER A 27 12.09 -6.63 -35.94
CA SER A 27 11.46 -5.37 -36.37
C SER A 27 9.93 -5.34 -36.25
N GLY A 28 9.30 -6.51 -36.13
CA GLY A 28 7.87 -6.67 -35.94
C GLY A 28 7.39 -6.62 -34.48
N ASP A 29 8.28 -6.37 -33.50
CA ASP A 29 8.00 -6.48 -32.06
C ASP A 29 7.32 -7.83 -31.71
N PRO A 30 8.06 -8.95 -31.83
CA PRO A 30 7.46 -10.27 -31.75
C PRO A 30 6.90 -10.62 -30.37
N THR A 31 7.32 -9.89 -29.34
CA THR A 31 6.85 -10.02 -27.96
C THR A 31 5.73 -9.03 -27.61
N ASN A 32 5.42 -8.08 -28.50
CA ASN A 32 4.49 -6.98 -28.26
C ASN A 32 4.82 -6.20 -26.97
N SER A 33 6.12 -5.96 -26.73
CA SER A 33 6.60 -5.23 -25.55
C SER A 33 6.56 -3.72 -25.75
N GLY A 34 6.62 -3.24 -27.00
CA GLY A 34 6.84 -1.83 -27.32
C GLY A 34 8.24 -1.32 -26.98
N ASP A 35 9.15 -2.20 -26.56
CA ASP A 35 10.51 -1.87 -26.13
C ASP A 35 11.48 -1.97 -27.32
N PRO A 36 12.24 -0.92 -27.67
CA PRO A 36 13.24 -0.98 -28.74
C PRO A 36 14.55 -1.69 -28.34
N ASP A 37 14.70 -2.06 -27.07
CA ASP A 37 15.93 -2.63 -26.52
C ASP A 37 16.02 -4.14 -26.77
N PHE A 38 16.94 -4.53 -27.66
CA PHE A 38 17.18 -5.92 -28.03
C PHE A 38 18.66 -6.26 -27.92
N ILE A 39 18.95 -7.48 -27.47
CA ILE A 39 20.26 -8.13 -27.62
C ILE A 39 20.04 -9.46 -28.34
N ILE A 40 20.67 -9.65 -29.50
CA ILE A 40 20.81 -10.95 -30.14
C ILE A 40 22.03 -11.62 -29.49
N LEU A 41 21.81 -12.75 -28.82
CA LEU A 41 22.83 -13.42 -28.00
C LEU A 41 22.89 -14.91 -28.35
N GLY A 42 24.08 -15.39 -28.71
CA GLY A 42 24.36 -16.82 -28.83
C GLY A 42 25.34 -17.16 -29.94
N ASP A 43 25.42 -18.46 -30.25
CA ASP A 43 26.25 -19.01 -31.32
C ASP A 43 25.63 -18.72 -32.69
N LEU A 44 26.19 -17.73 -33.38
CA LEU A 44 25.82 -17.39 -34.76
C LEU A 44 26.60 -18.21 -35.79
N ASN A 45 27.51 -19.09 -35.33
CA ASN A 45 28.36 -19.94 -36.13
C ASN A 45 29.17 -19.17 -37.17
N SER A 46 29.52 -17.91 -36.91
CA SER A 46 30.24 -17.04 -37.84
C SER A 46 31.32 -16.27 -37.12
N TYR A 47 32.50 -16.16 -37.73
CA TYR A 47 33.55 -15.31 -37.18
C TYR A 47 33.18 -13.82 -37.27
N ALA A 48 33.73 -13.01 -36.37
CA ALA A 48 33.40 -11.58 -36.18
C ALA A 48 33.54 -10.67 -37.43
N LYS A 49 34.11 -11.16 -38.53
CA LYS A 49 34.27 -10.43 -39.80
C LYS A 49 33.64 -11.14 -40.99
N GLU A 50 32.87 -12.21 -40.75
CA GLU A 50 32.04 -12.83 -41.78
C GLU A 50 30.76 -12.01 -42.01
N ASP A 51 30.19 -12.17 -43.21
CA ASP A 51 29.00 -11.47 -43.70
C ASP A 51 27.80 -11.46 -42.74
N PRO A 52 27.45 -12.54 -42.00
CA PRO A 52 26.33 -12.51 -41.05
C PRO A 52 26.51 -11.47 -39.94
N ILE A 53 27.73 -11.34 -39.41
CA ILE A 53 28.03 -10.35 -38.36
C ILE A 53 28.08 -8.94 -38.97
N ALA A 54 28.68 -8.80 -40.15
CA ALA A 54 28.69 -7.54 -40.88
C ALA A 54 27.27 -7.06 -41.24
N ALA A 55 26.33 -7.97 -41.50
CA ALA A 55 24.93 -7.64 -41.76
C ALA A 55 24.22 -7.08 -40.53
N LEU A 56 24.46 -7.65 -39.34
CA LEU A 56 23.97 -7.10 -38.06
C LEU A 56 24.56 -5.72 -37.78
N GLU A 57 25.88 -5.56 -37.96
CA GLU A 57 26.55 -4.25 -37.80
C GLU A 57 26.00 -3.21 -38.79
N ALA A 58 25.74 -3.60 -40.05
CA ALA A 58 25.14 -2.74 -41.06
C ALA A 58 23.68 -2.35 -40.74
N ALA A 59 22.96 -3.20 -40.00
CA ALA A 59 21.64 -2.90 -39.46
C ALA A 59 21.68 -2.00 -38.20
N GLY A 60 22.87 -1.61 -37.74
CA GLY A 60 23.09 -0.71 -36.62
C GLY A 60 23.30 -1.40 -35.28
N TYR A 61 23.36 -2.73 -35.25
CA TYR A 61 23.66 -3.46 -34.01
C TYR A 61 25.14 -3.31 -33.64
N THR A 62 25.42 -3.24 -32.35
CA THR A 62 26.79 -3.18 -31.81
C THR A 62 27.22 -4.55 -31.30
N ASN A 63 28.31 -5.08 -31.83
CA ASN A 63 28.99 -6.25 -31.26
C ASN A 63 29.66 -5.86 -29.94
N LEU A 64 29.13 -6.36 -28.81
CA LEU A 64 29.55 -5.90 -27.49
C LEU A 64 30.94 -6.44 -27.15
N GLU A 65 31.28 -7.69 -27.49
CA GLU A 65 32.63 -8.21 -27.24
C GLU A 65 33.69 -7.38 -27.98
N SER A 66 33.44 -7.04 -29.25
CA SER A 66 34.34 -6.17 -30.01
C SER A 66 34.40 -4.74 -29.46
N ALA A 67 33.33 -4.23 -28.84
CA ALA A 67 33.28 -2.89 -28.28
C ALA A 67 34.01 -2.78 -26.93
N PHE A 68 33.91 -3.79 -26.07
CA PHE A 68 34.45 -3.78 -24.72
C PHE A 68 35.81 -4.47 -24.57
N VAL A 69 36.04 -5.59 -25.28
CA VAL A 69 37.30 -6.35 -25.23
C VAL A 69 38.21 -5.94 -26.39
N GLY A 70 37.64 -5.70 -27.57
CA GLY A 70 38.39 -5.30 -28.76
C GLY A 70 38.80 -6.48 -29.66
N PRO A 71 39.90 -6.35 -30.44
CA PRO A 71 40.27 -7.34 -31.45
C PRO A 71 40.70 -8.70 -30.88
N ASP A 72 40.98 -8.76 -29.58
CA ASP A 72 41.39 -9.98 -28.89
C ASP A 72 40.19 -10.78 -28.34
N ALA A 73 38.95 -10.39 -28.63
CA ALA A 73 37.77 -11.16 -28.27
C ALA A 73 37.69 -12.50 -29.02
N TYR A 74 37.38 -13.58 -28.29
CA TYR A 74 37.11 -14.91 -28.85
C TYR A 74 36.23 -15.69 -27.88
N SER A 75 35.49 -16.67 -28.40
CA SER A 75 34.65 -17.58 -27.61
C SER A 75 34.94 -19.06 -27.90
N TYR A 76 35.75 -19.33 -28.93
CA TYR A 76 35.98 -20.66 -29.46
C TYR A 76 37.42 -20.82 -29.97
N VAL A 77 37.98 -22.02 -29.82
CA VAL A 77 39.29 -22.39 -30.35
C VAL A 77 39.16 -23.62 -31.24
N TYR A 78 39.52 -23.46 -32.51
CA TYR A 78 39.51 -24.53 -33.52
C TYR A 78 40.90 -24.74 -34.12
N PHE A 79 41.46 -25.95 -34.02
CA PHE A 79 42.81 -26.26 -34.51
C PHE A 79 43.87 -25.23 -34.07
N ALA A 80 43.82 -24.83 -32.79
CA ALA A 80 44.69 -23.83 -32.18
C ALA A 80 44.57 -22.40 -32.78
N GLN A 81 43.43 -22.08 -33.41
CA GLN A 81 43.06 -20.74 -33.83
C GLN A 81 41.89 -20.26 -32.98
N ALA A 82 42.05 -19.11 -32.33
CA ALA A 82 41.01 -18.48 -31.53
C ALA A 82 40.15 -17.54 -32.39
N GLY A 83 38.84 -17.54 -32.15
CA GLY A 83 37.91 -16.56 -32.70
C GLY A 83 36.55 -16.64 -32.02
N SER A 84 35.67 -15.69 -32.34
CA SER A 84 34.30 -15.69 -31.83
C SER A 84 33.38 -16.42 -32.79
N LEU A 85 32.56 -17.34 -32.27
CA LEU A 85 31.36 -17.83 -32.94
C LEU A 85 30.10 -17.38 -32.19
N ASP A 86 30.25 -17.15 -30.89
CA ASP A 86 29.26 -16.58 -30.01
C ASP A 86 29.38 -15.06 -30.04
N HIS A 87 28.23 -14.40 -30.16
CA HIS A 87 28.16 -12.96 -30.21
C HIS A 87 27.04 -12.43 -29.33
N SER A 88 27.26 -11.24 -28.78
CA SER A 88 26.19 -10.41 -28.26
C SER A 88 26.08 -9.10 -29.05
N MET A 89 24.95 -8.94 -29.72
CA MET A 89 24.69 -7.85 -30.66
C MET A 89 23.55 -6.99 -30.10
N ALA A 90 23.86 -5.80 -29.60
CA ALA A 90 22.88 -4.90 -28.99
C ALA A 90 22.30 -3.92 -30.02
N SER A 91 20.98 -3.67 -29.94
CA SER A 91 20.31 -2.64 -30.72
C SER A 91 20.86 -1.24 -30.38
N PRO A 92 20.67 -0.22 -31.25
CA PRO A 92 21.13 1.14 -30.98
C PRO A 92 20.64 1.76 -29.66
N SER A 93 19.45 1.39 -29.19
CA SER A 93 18.88 1.88 -27.92
C SER A 93 19.37 1.08 -26.72
N MET A 94 19.71 -0.19 -26.91
CA MET A 94 20.23 -1.06 -25.86
C MET A 94 21.74 -0.87 -25.62
N ALA A 95 22.53 -0.59 -26.67
CA ALA A 95 23.98 -0.48 -26.55
C ALA A 95 24.46 0.56 -25.50
N PRO A 96 23.85 1.77 -25.37
CA PRO A 96 24.19 2.71 -24.31
C PRO A 96 23.88 2.22 -22.88
N GLN A 97 23.01 1.23 -22.74
CA GLN A 97 22.60 0.63 -21.47
C GLN A 97 23.45 -0.58 -21.10
N VAL A 98 24.43 -0.97 -21.93
CA VAL A 98 25.40 -2.01 -21.59
C VAL A 98 26.55 -1.37 -20.81
N ASN A 99 26.77 -1.83 -19.58
CA ASN A 99 27.86 -1.38 -18.72
C ASN A 99 29.19 -2.05 -19.10
N ASN A 100 29.16 -3.36 -19.40
CA ASN A 100 30.35 -4.12 -19.79
C ASN A 100 29.96 -5.39 -20.57
N ALA A 101 30.87 -5.91 -21.39
CA ALA A 101 30.76 -7.25 -21.99
C ALA A 101 32.13 -7.92 -22.05
N THR A 102 32.18 -9.22 -21.77
CA THR A 102 33.40 -10.04 -21.86
C THR A 102 33.06 -11.49 -22.13
N THR A 103 34.07 -12.26 -22.49
CA THR A 103 34.00 -13.72 -22.52
C THR A 103 34.64 -14.29 -21.25
N TRP A 104 34.03 -15.30 -20.64
CA TRP A 104 34.59 -15.99 -19.49
C TRP A 104 35.35 -17.23 -19.94
N HIS A 105 36.67 -17.12 -20.04
CA HIS A 105 37.54 -18.18 -20.54
C HIS A 105 37.68 -19.34 -19.54
N ILE A 106 36.76 -20.30 -19.61
CA ILE A 106 36.75 -21.52 -18.78
C ILE A 106 36.65 -22.81 -19.61
N ASN A 107 36.44 -22.72 -20.92
CA ASN A 107 36.07 -23.83 -21.78
C ASN A 107 36.94 -23.95 -23.03
N ALA A 108 37.02 -22.89 -23.85
CA ALA A 108 37.60 -22.97 -25.19
C ALA A 108 39.10 -23.33 -25.16
N ASP A 109 39.82 -22.81 -24.16
CA ASP A 109 41.25 -23.07 -23.94
C ASP A 109 41.54 -24.43 -23.31
N GLU A 110 40.54 -25.04 -22.67
CA GLU A 110 40.71 -26.30 -21.97
C GLU A 110 40.85 -27.49 -22.95
N PRO A 111 41.71 -28.48 -22.65
CA PRO A 111 41.87 -29.65 -23.49
C PRO A 111 40.55 -30.41 -23.68
N SER A 112 40.22 -30.79 -24.92
CA SER A 112 39.01 -31.57 -25.22
C SER A 112 38.94 -32.91 -24.47
N VAL A 113 40.06 -33.48 -24.04
CA VAL A 113 40.05 -34.71 -23.24
C VAL A 113 39.44 -34.53 -21.85
N LEU A 114 39.27 -33.30 -21.37
CA LEU A 114 38.64 -32.97 -20.09
C LEU A 114 37.14 -32.70 -20.21
N ASP A 115 36.59 -32.73 -21.43
CA ASP A 115 35.17 -32.45 -21.63
C ASP A 115 34.24 -33.57 -21.12
N TYR A 116 32.95 -33.25 -21.09
CA TYR A 116 31.89 -34.09 -20.57
C TYR A 116 31.55 -35.31 -21.45
N ASN A 117 32.06 -35.41 -22.68
CA ASN A 117 31.79 -36.60 -23.50
C ASN A 117 32.54 -37.81 -22.96
N GLU A 118 32.07 -39.03 -23.21
CA GLU A 118 32.80 -40.26 -22.84
C GLU A 118 33.61 -40.81 -24.01
N ASP A 119 33.60 -40.10 -25.15
CA ASP A 119 34.15 -40.58 -26.40
C ASP A 119 35.66 -40.78 -26.30
N PHE A 120 36.11 -41.95 -26.75
CA PHE A 120 37.52 -42.32 -26.76
C PHE A 120 38.21 -42.31 -25.38
N LYS A 121 37.45 -42.23 -24.26
CA LYS A 121 37.96 -42.32 -22.89
C LYS A 121 37.89 -43.78 -22.39
N SER A 122 38.98 -44.26 -21.80
CA SER A 122 38.98 -45.53 -21.06
C SER A 122 38.23 -45.40 -19.72
N ALA A 123 37.79 -46.52 -19.14
CA ALA A 123 37.16 -46.53 -17.81
C ALA A 123 38.00 -45.85 -16.72
N ASN A 124 39.34 -45.92 -16.82
CA ASN A 124 40.22 -45.23 -15.89
C ASN A 124 40.26 -43.71 -16.16
N GLN A 125 40.26 -43.30 -17.43
CA GLN A 125 40.23 -41.88 -17.83
C GLN A 125 38.96 -41.17 -17.37
N LEU A 126 37.80 -41.84 -17.44
CA LEU A 126 36.54 -41.30 -16.93
C LEU A 126 36.60 -40.95 -15.44
N ILE A 127 37.41 -41.66 -14.65
CA ILE A 127 37.56 -41.42 -13.21
C ILE A 127 38.57 -40.31 -12.94
N ILE A 128 39.71 -40.31 -13.64
CA ILE A 128 40.84 -39.42 -13.30
C ILE A 128 40.80 -38.06 -14.01
N LEU A 129 40.08 -37.93 -15.12
CA LEU A 129 39.95 -36.69 -15.88
C LEU A 129 38.69 -35.90 -15.52
N TYR A 130 37.73 -36.53 -14.84
CA TYR A 130 36.56 -35.85 -14.34
C TYR A 130 36.95 -34.84 -13.25
N ASN A 131 36.43 -33.63 -13.38
CA ASN A 131 36.44 -32.60 -12.35
C ASN A 131 35.03 -32.03 -12.21
N ALA A 132 34.66 -31.59 -10.99
CA ALA A 132 33.33 -31.08 -10.67
C ALA A 132 33.25 -29.54 -10.69
N ASP A 133 34.32 -28.87 -11.10
CA ASP A 133 34.37 -27.42 -11.27
C ASP A 133 33.77 -27.01 -12.63
N GLU A 134 33.76 -25.70 -12.87
CA GLU A 134 33.10 -25.06 -14.02
C GLU A 134 33.85 -25.21 -15.35
N TYR A 135 35.10 -25.71 -15.32
CA TYR A 135 35.98 -25.75 -16.47
C TYR A 135 35.62 -26.87 -17.45
N ARG A 136 35.75 -26.59 -18.75
CA ARG A 136 35.44 -27.52 -19.86
C ARG A 136 34.05 -28.15 -19.80
N THR A 137 33.08 -27.41 -19.29
CA THR A 137 31.66 -27.80 -19.33
C THR A 137 31.03 -27.59 -20.72
N SER A 138 31.71 -26.85 -21.59
CA SER A 138 31.38 -26.65 -23.01
C SER A 138 32.67 -26.64 -23.84
N ASP A 139 32.54 -26.70 -25.16
CA ASP A 139 33.62 -26.39 -26.10
C ASP A 139 33.69 -24.90 -26.48
N HIS A 140 32.71 -24.11 -26.04
CA HIS A 140 32.64 -22.65 -26.18
C HIS A 140 32.70 -21.96 -24.80
N ASP A 141 33.28 -20.77 -24.75
CA ASP A 141 33.27 -19.92 -23.57
C ASP A 141 31.95 -19.15 -23.42
N PRO A 142 31.40 -18.99 -22.21
CA PRO A 142 30.22 -18.17 -21.98
C PRO A 142 30.48 -16.68 -22.24
N LEU A 143 29.50 -16.01 -22.83
CA LEU A 143 29.45 -14.55 -22.91
C LEU A 143 28.83 -13.96 -21.64
N LEU A 144 29.46 -12.93 -21.08
CA LEU A 144 28.99 -12.20 -19.90
C LEU A 144 28.69 -10.75 -20.29
N ILE A 145 27.46 -10.31 -20.08
CA ILE A 145 26.99 -8.95 -20.37
C ILE A 145 26.46 -8.33 -19.08
N GLY A 146 27.05 -7.20 -18.68
CA GLY A 146 26.56 -6.38 -17.57
C GLY A 146 25.67 -5.27 -18.10
N LEU A 147 24.43 -5.21 -17.61
CA LEU A 147 23.46 -4.19 -18.01
C LEU A 147 23.34 -3.11 -16.93
N ASN A 148 23.24 -1.87 -17.35
CA ASN A 148 22.78 -0.74 -16.56
C ASN A 148 21.48 -0.24 -17.17
N LEU A 149 20.39 -0.96 -16.85
CA LEU A 149 19.05 -0.57 -17.26
C LEU A 149 18.63 0.59 -16.36
N GLU A 150 18.47 1.77 -16.93
CA GLU A 150 17.83 2.88 -16.24
C GLU A 150 16.34 2.53 -16.13
N SER A 151 15.93 1.79 -15.09
CA SER A 151 14.52 1.82 -14.72
C SER A 151 14.26 3.23 -14.22
N SER A 152 13.44 3.98 -14.94
CA SER A 152 12.82 5.15 -14.34
C SER A 152 11.98 4.64 -13.17
N GLU A 153 12.51 4.71 -11.95
CA GLU A 153 11.82 4.29 -10.74
C GLU A 153 11.24 5.51 -10.04
N ALA A 154 9.99 5.42 -9.59
CA ALA A 154 9.38 6.43 -8.73
C ALA A 154 8.98 5.78 -7.41
N ASP A 155 9.49 6.31 -6.31
CA ASP A 155 9.21 5.86 -4.95
C ASP A 155 8.10 6.76 -4.41
N LEU A 156 6.88 6.22 -4.34
CA LEU A 156 5.75 6.90 -3.74
C LEU A 156 5.71 6.60 -2.24
N PHE A 157 5.30 7.59 -1.46
CA PHE A 157 5.09 7.46 -0.03
C PHE A 157 3.70 7.96 0.30
N VAL A 158 2.96 7.25 1.14
CA VAL A 158 1.66 7.71 1.64
C VAL A 158 1.62 7.77 3.18
N SER A 159 0.93 8.78 3.69
CA SER A 159 0.62 8.92 5.12
C SER A 159 -0.80 9.44 5.30
N LYS A 160 -1.37 9.17 6.47
CA LYS A 160 -2.75 9.56 6.79
C LYS A 160 -2.85 10.01 8.25
N ILE A 161 -3.61 11.09 8.47
CA ILE A 161 -3.97 11.57 9.80
C ILE A 161 -5.49 11.78 9.90
N ALA A 162 -6.01 11.72 11.12
CA ALA A 162 -7.40 11.93 11.47
C ALA A 162 -7.56 13.19 12.34
N ASN A 163 -8.66 13.91 12.16
CA ASN A 163 -9.04 15.02 13.03
C ASN A 163 -10.58 15.16 13.06
N PRO A 164 -11.21 15.20 14.23
CA PRO A 164 -10.63 15.01 15.56
C PRO A 164 -10.20 13.56 15.83
N ASP A 165 -9.30 13.36 16.81
CA ASP A 165 -8.90 12.05 17.35
C ASP A 165 -8.60 12.22 18.86
N PRO A 166 -9.44 11.71 19.78
CA PRO A 166 -10.64 10.92 19.52
C PRO A 166 -11.77 11.71 18.86
N VAL A 167 -12.64 11.02 18.11
CA VAL A 167 -13.86 11.58 17.50
C VAL A 167 -15.10 11.16 18.28
N MET A 168 -16.02 12.10 18.49
CA MET A 168 -17.30 11.80 19.13
C MET A 168 -18.28 11.20 18.12
N ILE A 169 -19.11 10.24 18.53
CA ILE A 169 -20.17 9.70 17.66
C ILE A 169 -21.07 10.78 17.08
N GLY A 170 -21.44 10.63 15.80
CA GLY A 170 -22.28 11.59 15.08
C GLY A 170 -21.55 12.86 14.62
N GLU A 171 -20.30 13.09 15.03
CA GLU A 171 -19.48 14.19 14.51
C GLU A 171 -18.83 13.83 13.16
N THR A 172 -18.35 14.87 12.46
CA THR A 172 -17.58 14.71 11.23
C THR A 172 -16.11 14.42 11.57
N LEU A 173 -15.61 13.30 11.06
CA LEU A 173 -14.20 12.95 11.05
C LEU A 173 -13.58 13.36 9.70
N TYR A 174 -12.42 14.01 9.76
CA TYR A 174 -11.62 14.36 8.58
C TYR A 174 -10.36 13.50 8.52
N TYR A 175 -10.19 12.81 7.40
CA TYR A 175 -8.97 12.13 7.03
C TYR A 175 -8.16 13.00 6.07
N THR A 176 -6.94 13.36 6.46
CA THR A 176 -5.98 14.04 5.56
C THR A 176 -4.93 13.03 5.13
N ILE A 177 -4.95 12.70 3.84
CA ILE A 177 -3.98 11.81 3.18
C ILE A 177 -2.93 12.68 2.52
N THR A 178 -1.66 12.35 2.69
CA THR A 178 -0.54 13.00 2.03
C THR A 178 0.25 11.96 1.26
N THR A 179 0.49 12.23 -0.02
CA THR A 179 1.33 11.41 -0.89
C THR A 179 2.51 12.22 -1.38
N GLN A 180 3.68 11.59 -1.49
CA GLN A 180 4.88 12.20 -2.05
C GLN A 180 5.57 11.25 -3.02
N ASN A 181 6.10 11.76 -4.13
CA ASN A 181 7.13 11.05 -4.88
C ASN A 181 8.50 11.40 -4.28
N VAL A 182 9.10 10.50 -3.50
CA VAL A 182 10.38 10.72 -2.80
C VAL A 182 11.59 10.39 -3.67
N SER A 183 11.38 9.90 -4.90
CA SER A 183 12.46 9.63 -5.85
C SER A 183 13.06 10.90 -6.45
N THR A 184 14.28 10.76 -6.99
CA THR A 184 14.88 11.72 -7.92
C THR A 184 15.59 10.92 -9.02
N PRO A 185 15.45 11.24 -10.32
CA PRO A 185 14.72 12.36 -10.95
C PRO A 185 13.38 11.96 -11.61
N THR A 186 12.80 10.80 -11.28
CA THR A 186 11.67 10.24 -12.03
C THR A 186 10.32 10.84 -11.66
N VAL A 187 9.50 11.16 -12.66
CA VAL A 187 8.08 11.52 -12.46
C VAL A 187 7.25 10.24 -12.26
N ALA A 188 6.43 10.18 -11.20
CA ALA A 188 5.43 9.14 -11.05
C ALA A 188 4.21 9.48 -11.91
N THR A 189 3.86 8.63 -12.87
CA THR A 189 2.75 8.90 -13.81
C THR A 189 1.50 8.11 -13.46
N ASP A 190 0.33 8.69 -13.75
CA ASP A 190 -0.99 8.09 -13.48
C ASP A 190 -1.14 7.65 -12.01
N VAL A 191 -0.79 8.54 -11.08
CA VAL A 191 -0.85 8.27 -9.65
C VAL A 191 -2.32 8.19 -9.18
N VAL A 192 -2.64 7.12 -8.46
CA VAL A 192 -3.97 6.88 -7.90
C VAL A 192 -3.87 6.59 -6.41
N ILE A 193 -4.64 7.31 -5.60
CA ILE A 193 -4.85 7.02 -4.18
C ILE A 193 -6.15 6.24 -4.03
N THR A 194 -6.11 5.11 -3.31
CA THR A 194 -7.28 4.31 -2.96
C THR A 194 -7.41 4.23 -1.44
N ASP A 195 -8.55 4.64 -0.91
CA ASP A 195 -8.85 4.62 0.52
C ASP A 195 -10.12 3.81 0.78
N VAL A 196 -10.01 2.74 1.54
CA VAL A 196 -11.16 1.92 1.95
C VAL A 196 -11.65 2.43 3.30
N LEU A 197 -12.83 3.05 3.30
CA LEU A 197 -13.42 3.61 4.50
C LEU A 197 -13.77 2.50 5.50
N PRO A 198 -13.56 2.73 6.81
CA PRO A 198 -13.94 1.77 7.84
C PRO A 198 -15.44 1.51 7.83
N ALA A 199 -15.85 0.34 8.30
CA ALA A 199 -17.25 0.08 8.56
C ALA A 199 -17.78 1.03 9.65
N GLY A 200 -19.04 1.45 9.55
CA GLY A 200 -19.67 2.33 10.54
C GLY A 200 -19.35 3.81 10.36
N VAL A 201 -18.99 4.23 9.14
CA VAL A 201 -18.95 5.65 8.78
C VAL A 201 -19.79 5.91 7.53
N SER A 202 -20.36 7.11 7.45
CA SER A 202 -21.07 7.62 6.28
C SER A 202 -20.22 8.64 5.53
N PHE A 203 -20.00 8.44 4.23
CA PHE A 203 -19.20 9.35 3.40
C PHE A 203 -19.91 10.69 3.18
N ASN A 204 -19.22 11.79 3.46
CA ASN A 204 -19.74 13.16 3.27
C ASN A 204 -19.15 13.85 2.03
N GLY A 205 -17.91 13.52 1.68
CA GLY A 205 -17.22 14.12 0.53
C GLY A 205 -15.72 13.94 0.59
N ALA A 206 -15.08 14.09 -0.57
CA ALA A 206 -13.63 14.08 -0.73
C ALA A 206 -13.19 15.23 -1.66
N ALA A 207 -12.03 15.80 -1.38
CA ALA A 207 -11.42 16.83 -2.20
C ALA A 207 -9.90 16.59 -2.28
N ALA A 208 -9.37 16.57 -3.49
CA ALA A 208 -7.93 16.54 -3.73
C ALA A 208 -7.43 17.94 -4.08
N TYR A 209 -6.19 18.27 -3.72
CA TYR A 209 -5.56 19.52 -4.13
C TYR A 209 -5.36 19.58 -5.65
N THR A 210 -4.93 18.46 -6.22
CA THR A 210 -4.83 18.18 -7.66
C THR A 210 -5.67 16.95 -7.98
N GLY A 211 -6.25 16.89 -9.18
CA GLY A 211 -7.00 15.72 -9.62
C GLY A 211 -8.45 15.65 -9.14
N THR A 212 -9.02 14.44 -9.11
CA THR A 212 -10.44 14.22 -8.79
C THR A 212 -10.65 12.97 -7.94
N CYS A 213 -11.56 13.04 -6.96
CA CYS A 213 -11.93 11.92 -6.11
C CYS A 213 -13.38 11.49 -6.35
N ASN A 214 -13.62 10.18 -6.37
CA ASN A 214 -14.95 9.59 -6.43
C ASN A 214 -15.07 8.50 -5.36
N GLU A 215 -16.24 8.43 -4.73
CA GLU A 215 -16.57 7.36 -3.78
C GLU A 215 -17.56 6.39 -4.43
N SER A 216 -17.35 5.09 -4.23
CA SER A 216 -18.30 4.06 -4.60
C SER A 216 -18.15 2.84 -3.69
N GLY A 217 -19.20 2.53 -2.93
CA GLY A 217 -19.28 1.29 -2.15
C GLY A 217 -18.36 1.25 -0.93
N GLY A 218 -18.04 2.40 -0.34
CA GLY A 218 -17.13 2.54 0.80
C GLY A 218 -15.66 2.69 0.39
N THR A 219 -15.36 2.81 -0.90
CA THR A 219 -13.99 3.04 -1.40
C THR A 219 -13.92 4.40 -2.09
N VAL A 220 -13.00 5.24 -1.64
CA VAL A 220 -12.66 6.52 -2.26
C VAL A 220 -11.45 6.32 -3.15
N VAL A 221 -11.59 6.63 -4.43
CA VAL A 221 -10.51 6.58 -5.41
C VAL A 221 -10.25 7.99 -5.91
N CYS A 222 -9.02 8.47 -5.74
CA CYS A 222 -8.56 9.77 -6.20
C CYS A 222 -7.51 9.60 -7.30
N ASP A 223 -7.84 10.07 -8.50
CA ASP A 223 -6.91 10.20 -9.61
C ASP A 223 -6.13 11.50 -9.43
N MET A 224 -4.82 11.38 -9.20
CA MET A 224 -3.90 12.49 -8.91
C MET A 224 -3.12 12.94 -10.16
N GLY A 225 -3.17 12.20 -11.26
CA GLY A 225 -2.32 12.43 -12.43
C GLY A 225 -0.84 12.22 -12.14
N ASP A 226 0.03 13.07 -12.69
CA ASP A 226 1.48 12.93 -12.53
C ASP A 226 2.00 13.66 -11.28
N ILE A 227 2.86 13.01 -10.50
CA ILE A 227 3.57 13.60 -9.37
C ILE A 227 5.06 13.67 -9.68
N ALA A 228 5.56 14.89 -9.84
CA ALA A 228 6.97 15.15 -10.10
C ALA A 228 7.87 14.77 -8.89
N PRO A 229 9.19 14.57 -9.11
CA PRO A 229 10.14 14.32 -8.03
C PRO A 229 10.01 15.30 -6.87
N GLU A 230 10.09 14.78 -5.66
CA GLU A 230 10.02 15.51 -4.38
C GLU A 230 8.70 16.27 -4.13
N VAL A 231 7.71 16.20 -5.03
CA VAL A 231 6.42 16.90 -4.88
C VAL A 231 5.50 16.14 -3.93
N ILE A 232 4.83 16.91 -3.07
CA ILE A 232 3.83 16.45 -2.11
C ILE A 232 2.44 16.90 -2.58
N GLU A 233 1.50 15.96 -2.58
CA GLU A 233 0.09 16.17 -2.87
C GLU A 233 -0.78 15.71 -1.69
N SER A 234 -2.00 16.24 -1.59
CA SER A 234 -2.89 15.93 -0.47
C SER A 234 -4.35 15.74 -0.88
N VAL A 235 -5.03 14.88 -0.14
CA VAL A 235 -6.46 14.59 -0.24
C VAL A 235 -7.10 14.73 1.13
N LEU A 236 -8.26 15.39 1.17
CA LEU A 236 -9.12 15.48 2.35
C LEU A 236 -10.38 14.64 2.12
N ILE A 237 -10.63 13.66 2.98
CA ILE A 237 -11.86 12.87 3.01
C ILE A 237 -12.62 13.23 4.29
N SER A 238 -13.93 13.40 4.19
CA SER A 238 -14.81 13.66 5.33
C SER A 238 -15.88 12.58 5.45
N VAL A 239 -16.07 12.08 6.68
CA VAL A 239 -17.07 11.06 7.01
C VAL A 239 -17.79 11.42 8.30
N THR A 240 -18.96 10.84 8.55
CA THR A 240 -19.65 10.92 9.84
C THR A 240 -19.62 9.56 10.52
N VAL A 241 -19.29 9.52 11.81
CA VAL A 241 -19.16 8.26 12.57
C VAL A 241 -20.53 7.78 13.06
N ASP A 242 -20.89 6.54 12.74
CA ASP A 242 -22.14 5.92 13.17
C ASP A 242 -22.15 5.67 14.68
N SER A 243 -23.31 5.86 15.31
CA SER A 243 -23.48 5.70 16.76
C SER A 243 -23.18 4.29 17.29
N ALA A 244 -23.23 3.26 16.43
CA ALA A 244 -22.91 1.88 16.79
C ALA A 244 -21.42 1.63 17.05
N GLN A 245 -20.54 2.58 16.70
CA GLN A 245 -19.09 2.47 16.90
C GLN A 245 -18.65 2.84 18.32
N CYS A 246 -19.58 3.08 19.26
CA CYS A 246 -19.25 3.59 20.58
C CYS A 246 -19.28 2.57 21.73
N PRO A 247 -18.26 2.55 22.61
CA PRO A 247 -16.89 3.04 22.37
C PRO A 247 -16.18 2.12 21.37
N GLY A 248 -15.19 2.63 20.64
CA GLY A 248 -14.54 1.83 19.61
C GLY A 248 -13.31 2.48 19.01
N VAL A 249 -12.75 1.80 18.01
CA VAL A 249 -11.61 2.27 17.22
C VAL A 249 -11.93 2.03 15.75
N LEU A 250 -11.76 3.06 14.92
CA LEU A 250 -11.89 2.98 13.47
C LEU A 250 -10.51 2.68 12.87
N SER A 251 -10.42 1.60 12.10
CA SER A 251 -9.21 1.22 11.35
C SER A 251 -9.40 1.55 9.87
N ASN A 252 -8.61 2.48 9.34
CA ASN A 252 -8.68 2.91 7.96
C ASN A 252 -7.34 2.73 7.25
N THR A 253 -7.36 2.03 6.11
CA THR A 253 -6.18 1.83 5.26
C THR A 253 -6.26 2.65 3.98
N VAL A 254 -5.15 3.30 3.63
CA VAL A 254 -4.95 4.00 2.36
C VAL A 254 -3.81 3.35 1.59
N GLU A 255 -3.93 3.30 0.28
CA GLU A 255 -2.90 2.83 -0.66
C GLU A 255 -2.67 3.87 -1.76
N VAL A 256 -1.45 3.93 -2.29
CA VAL A 256 -1.09 4.74 -3.47
C VAL A 256 -0.39 3.86 -4.50
N ALA A 257 -0.65 4.09 -5.78
CA ALA A 257 -0.01 3.39 -6.90
C ALA A 257 0.27 4.33 -8.07
N SER A 258 1.18 3.94 -8.97
CA SER A 258 1.45 4.61 -10.25
C SER A 258 1.75 3.58 -11.34
N ASN A 259 1.92 4.02 -12.58
CA ASN A 259 2.38 3.19 -13.69
C ASN A 259 3.91 3.01 -13.74
N VAL A 260 4.64 3.63 -12.81
CA VAL A 260 6.09 3.57 -12.71
C VAL A 260 6.48 2.57 -11.61
N TYR A 261 7.54 1.78 -11.85
CA TYR A 261 8.02 0.83 -10.85
C TYR A 261 8.45 1.57 -9.58
N ASP A 262 7.99 1.05 -8.44
CA ASP A 262 8.31 1.57 -7.12
C ASP A 262 9.31 0.64 -6.42
N PRO A 263 10.49 1.14 -6.03
CA PRO A 263 11.53 0.32 -5.40
C PRO A 263 11.22 -0.05 -3.95
N ASN A 264 10.24 0.58 -3.30
CA ASN A 264 9.90 0.40 -1.90
C ASN A 264 8.38 0.24 -1.67
N PRO A 265 7.71 -0.78 -2.22
CA PRO A 265 6.26 -0.89 -2.17
C PRO A 265 5.63 -0.94 -0.76
N GLN A 266 6.42 -1.08 0.31
CA GLN A 266 5.94 -1.09 1.69
C GLN A 266 5.49 0.28 2.20
N ASN A 267 5.97 1.39 1.62
CA ASN A 267 5.55 2.75 1.99
C ASN A 267 4.35 3.27 1.15
N ASN A 268 3.84 2.43 0.24
CA ASN A 268 2.65 2.68 -0.56
C ASN A 268 1.34 2.34 0.14
N SER A 269 1.38 1.91 1.39
CA SER A 269 0.20 1.64 2.21
C SER A 269 0.39 2.17 3.63
N PHE A 270 -0.67 2.75 4.19
CA PHE A 270 -0.69 3.20 5.58
C PHE A 270 -2.04 2.89 6.22
N THR A 271 -2.01 2.34 7.44
CA THR A 271 -3.23 2.09 8.24
C THR A 271 -3.22 2.99 9.47
N LEU A 272 -4.32 3.72 9.65
CA LEU A 272 -4.55 4.63 10.77
C LEU A 272 -5.65 4.07 11.67
N GLU A 273 -5.42 4.09 12.97
CA GLU A 273 -6.43 3.87 14.00
C GLU A 273 -6.91 5.22 14.55
N THR A 274 -8.21 5.37 14.79
CA THR A 274 -8.81 6.59 15.38
C THR A 274 -9.78 6.19 16.49
N ASP A 275 -9.63 6.78 17.68
CA ASP A 275 -10.46 6.47 18.83
C ASP A 275 -11.86 7.09 18.70
N VAL A 276 -12.91 6.33 19.07
CA VAL A 276 -14.31 6.78 19.06
C VAL A 276 -14.87 6.87 20.47
N GLU A 277 -15.33 8.07 20.84
CA GLU A 277 -15.89 8.37 22.15
C GLU A 277 -17.41 8.66 22.11
N CYS A 278 -18.08 8.38 23.23
CA CYS A 278 -19.53 8.54 23.36
C CYS A 278 -19.86 9.92 23.87
N VAL A 279 -20.94 10.52 23.35
CA VAL A 279 -21.43 11.80 23.89
C VAL A 279 -21.82 11.60 25.35
N PRO A 280 -21.18 12.27 26.32
CA PRO A 280 -21.44 12.01 27.73
C PRO A 280 -22.90 12.31 28.10
N PRO A 281 -23.44 11.63 29.12
CA PRO A 281 -24.74 12.00 29.67
C PRO A 281 -24.65 13.35 30.40
N ASN A 282 -25.76 14.10 30.44
CA ASN A 282 -25.87 15.37 31.15
C ASN A 282 -27.11 15.35 32.02
N ILE A 283 -26.93 15.35 33.34
CA ILE A 283 -28.04 15.25 34.30
C ILE A 283 -28.48 16.65 34.72
N GLU A 284 -29.74 16.96 34.48
CA GLU A 284 -30.39 18.18 34.93
C GLU A 284 -31.50 17.84 35.92
N VAL A 285 -31.48 18.52 37.07
CA VAL A 285 -32.53 18.46 38.09
C VAL A 285 -33.33 19.75 38.01
N ASP A 286 -34.64 19.67 37.83
CA ASP A 286 -35.50 20.85 37.80
C ASP A 286 -35.79 21.33 39.23
N PRO A 287 -35.24 22.48 39.68
CA PRO A 287 -35.48 22.98 41.03
C PRO A 287 -36.93 23.48 41.23
N ALA A 288 -37.67 23.77 40.16
CA ALA A 288 -39.07 24.17 40.23
C ALA A 288 -40.03 22.98 40.38
N SER A 289 -39.52 21.75 40.26
CA SER A 289 -40.30 20.53 40.50
C SER A 289 -40.63 20.31 41.99
N LEU A 290 -39.96 21.03 42.89
CA LEU A 290 -40.26 21.05 44.32
C LEU A 290 -40.92 22.36 44.74
N ASP A 291 -42.01 22.26 45.49
CA ASP A 291 -42.74 23.39 46.04
C ASP A 291 -42.28 23.68 47.48
N SER A 292 -41.75 24.88 47.70
CA SER A 292 -41.29 25.38 49.00
C SER A 292 -42.38 26.07 49.82
N THR A 293 -43.59 26.23 49.26
CA THR A 293 -44.72 26.93 49.91
C THR A 293 -45.61 26.03 50.76
N GLN A 294 -45.17 24.80 51.00
CA GLN A 294 -45.91 23.80 51.77
C GLN A 294 -46.09 24.21 53.24
N LEU A 295 -47.28 23.99 53.77
CA LEU A 295 -47.59 24.33 55.15
C LEU A 295 -46.85 23.39 56.12
N PRO A 296 -46.38 23.90 57.28
CA PRO A 296 -45.87 23.04 58.34
C PRO A 296 -46.90 21.97 58.71
N ASP A 297 -46.44 20.75 58.97
CA ASP A 297 -47.26 19.60 59.39
C ASP A 297 -48.28 19.09 58.34
N THR A 298 -48.02 19.30 57.04
CA THR A 298 -48.78 18.67 55.94
C THR A 298 -47.95 17.62 55.20
N GLN A 299 -48.48 16.40 55.08
CA GLN A 299 -47.92 15.40 54.17
C GLN A 299 -48.37 15.72 52.74
N VAL A 300 -47.41 16.10 51.90
CA VAL A 300 -47.66 16.32 50.48
C VAL A 300 -46.63 15.52 49.69
N VAL A 301 -47.12 14.73 48.74
CA VAL A 301 -46.26 14.05 47.77
C VAL A 301 -45.76 15.10 46.79
N GLN A 302 -44.44 15.28 46.74
CA GLN A 302 -43.77 16.11 45.72
C GLN A 302 -43.06 15.21 44.71
N THR A 303 -42.96 15.68 43.46
CA THR A 303 -42.27 14.96 42.37
C THR A 303 -41.01 15.71 42.01
N LEU A 304 -39.83 15.11 42.22
CA LEU A 304 -38.56 15.65 41.72
C LEU A 304 -38.37 15.21 40.26
N THR A 305 -38.21 16.17 39.35
CA THR A 305 -37.90 15.87 37.95
C THR A 305 -36.39 15.86 37.73
N ILE A 306 -35.86 14.71 37.29
CA ILE A 306 -34.48 14.53 36.86
C ILE A 306 -34.52 14.15 35.39
N SER A 307 -33.72 14.81 34.56
CA SER A 307 -33.65 14.60 33.12
C SER A 307 -32.20 14.36 32.68
N ASN A 308 -32.02 13.51 31.66
CA ASN A 308 -30.75 13.40 30.95
C ASN A 308 -30.86 14.20 29.65
N THR A 309 -30.21 15.36 29.60
CA THR A 309 -30.12 16.20 28.40
C THR A 309 -28.87 15.90 27.57
N GLY A 310 -28.05 14.93 28.00
CA GLY A 310 -26.86 14.47 27.27
C GLY A 310 -27.14 13.30 26.34
N GLY A 311 -26.09 12.79 25.69
CA GLY A 311 -26.24 11.84 24.57
C GLY A 311 -26.27 10.36 24.95
N SER A 312 -25.53 9.95 25.98
CA SER A 312 -25.47 8.55 26.41
C SER A 312 -26.57 8.20 27.40
N LEU A 313 -27.03 6.94 27.40
CA LEU A 313 -27.94 6.42 28.42
C LEU A 313 -27.24 6.39 29.78
N LEU A 314 -27.98 6.70 30.84
CA LEU A 314 -27.54 6.57 32.22
C LEU A 314 -28.14 5.30 32.82
N ASP A 315 -27.28 4.49 33.45
CA ASP A 315 -27.73 3.56 34.48
C ASP A 315 -27.61 4.27 35.83
N TRP A 316 -28.73 4.47 36.52
CA TRP A 316 -28.76 5.18 37.79
C TRP A 316 -29.62 4.43 38.79
N THR A 317 -29.12 4.33 40.02
CA THR A 317 -29.86 3.85 41.18
C THR A 317 -30.19 5.03 42.08
N ILE A 318 -31.43 5.12 42.53
CA ILE A 318 -31.78 5.98 43.67
C ILE A 318 -31.48 5.14 44.90
N ASP A 319 -30.41 5.47 45.62
CA ASP A 319 -30.18 4.86 46.92
C ASP A 319 -31.30 5.35 47.86
N GLU A 320 -32.17 4.44 48.29
CA GLU A 320 -33.07 4.73 49.40
C GLU A 320 -32.20 4.90 50.67
N GLU A 321 -32.00 6.15 51.09
CA GLU A 321 -31.49 6.43 52.44
C GLU A 321 -32.44 5.78 53.46
N PRO A 322 -31.93 4.96 54.42
CA PRO A 322 -32.78 4.37 55.43
C PRO A 322 -33.35 5.48 56.32
N VAL A 323 -34.66 5.67 56.26
CA VAL A 323 -35.40 6.62 57.09
C VAL A 323 -35.27 6.21 58.56
N ALA A 324 -34.29 6.75 59.28
CA ALA A 324 -34.26 6.72 60.74
C ALA A 324 -35.09 7.89 61.29
N GLY A 325 -36.41 7.78 61.20
CA GLY A 325 -37.37 8.74 61.76
C GLY A 325 -38.81 8.21 61.70
N PRO A 326 -39.71 8.63 62.61
CA PRO A 326 -41.09 8.14 62.65
C PRO A 326 -41.86 8.52 61.37
N PRO A 327 -42.99 7.86 61.07
CA PRO A 327 -43.36 7.52 59.70
C PRO A 327 -44.07 8.66 58.96
N GLU A 328 -43.37 9.72 58.55
CA GLU A 328 -44.03 10.80 57.79
C GLU A 328 -43.12 11.44 56.72
N ALA A 329 -43.01 10.78 55.56
CA ALA A 329 -42.89 11.40 54.23
C ALA A 329 -42.81 10.29 53.18
N VAL A 330 -43.91 10.03 52.46
CA VAL A 330 -43.85 9.18 51.26
C VAL A 330 -43.27 10.03 50.13
N GLN A 331 -41.98 9.86 49.82
CA GLN A 331 -41.38 10.44 48.63
C GLN A 331 -41.65 9.52 47.44
N THR A 332 -42.26 10.04 46.38
CA THR A 332 -42.46 9.29 45.14
C THR A 332 -41.59 9.94 44.08
N VAL A 333 -40.49 9.29 43.70
CA VAL A 333 -39.66 9.75 42.57
C VAL A 333 -40.23 9.15 41.29
N THR A 334 -40.70 9.99 40.38
CA THR A 334 -41.24 9.54 39.09
C THR A 334 -40.15 9.65 38.02
N ARG A 335 -39.79 8.51 37.43
CA ARG A 335 -38.84 8.41 36.32
C ARG A 335 -39.45 8.98 35.04
N ILE A 336 -38.77 9.93 34.39
CA ILE A 336 -39.11 10.39 33.04
C ILE A 336 -37.87 10.16 32.16
N ASP A 337 -37.82 9.01 31.50
CA ASP A 337 -36.82 8.76 30.46
C ASP A 337 -37.26 9.48 29.19
N SER A 338 -36.64 10.62 28.91
CA SER A 338 -36.87 11.27 27.63
C SER A 338 -36.10 10.56 26.52
N GLN A 339 -36.76 9.62 25.84
CA GLN A 339 -36.68 9.58 24.38
C GLN A 339 -38.00 9.95 23.68
N ALA A 340 -39.12 10.06 24.40
CA ALA A 340 -40.36 10.64 23.88
C ALA A 340 -41.27 11.07 25.02
N MET A 341 -41.94 12.22 24.86
CA MET A 341 -43.04 12.63 25.74
C MET A 341 -44.09 11.51 25.85
N LEU A 342 -44.42 11.07 27.07
CA LEU A 342 -45.68 10.42 27.34
C LEU A 342 -46.24 10.88 28.70
N GLN A 343 -47.40 11.54 28.62
CA GLN A 343 -48.24 11.88 29.76
C GLN A 343 -48.69 10.62 30.50
N ALA A 344 -48.65 10.65 31.83
CA ALA A 344 -49.47 9.77 32.66
C ALA A 344 -49.90 10.53 33.93
N GLU A 345 -51.17 10.93 33.95
CA GLU A 345 -51.95 11.20 35.17
C GLU A 345 -52.07 9.91 35.98
N LEU A 346 -52.19 10.00 37.32
CA LEU A 346 -53.23 9.30 38.10
C LEU A 346 -53.25 9.73 39.57
N SER A 347 -54.49 9.77 40.06
CA SER A 347 -55.07 10.32 41.29
C SER A 347 -54.91 9.47 42.57
N GLY A 348 -54.99 10.11 43.74
CA GLY A 348 -55.27 9.47 45.04
C GLY A 348 -55.61 10.49 46.14
N GLU A 349 -56.65 10.19 46.94
CA GLU A 349 -57.53 11.10 47.71
C GLU A 349 -57.06 11.54 49.13
N GLU A 350 -57.74 12.58 49.62
CA GLU A 350 -57.66 13.24 50.95
C GLU A 350 -57.88 12.33 52.18
N ASN A 351 -57.24 12.67 53.32
CA ASN A 351 -57.98 12.86 54.59
C ASN A 351 -57.20 13.57 55.75
N THR A 352 -57.67 14.77 56.11
CA THR A 352 -57.84 15.41 57.45
C THR A 352 -56.72 15.55 58.51
N ALA A 353 -56.49 16.81 58.92
CA ALA A 353 -55.67 17.42 60.00
C ALA A 353 -56.23 17.24 61.46
N PRO A 354 -55.72 17.83 62.59
CA PRO A 354 -54.70 18.93 62.74
C PRO A 354 -53.76 19.02 64.00
N THR A 355 -52.85 20.03 63.97
CA THR A 355 -52.10 20.79 65.04
C THR A 355 -50.80 20.16 65.62
N ALA A 356 -49.64 20.82 65.84
CA ALA A 356 -49.31 22.23 66.16
C ALA A 356 -47.82 22.63 65.99
N SER A 357 -47.59 23.86 65.48
CA SER A 357 -46.59 24.89 65.84
C SER A 357 -45.07 24.59 65.96
N GLY A 358 -44.29 25.21 65.06
CA GLY A 358 -42.92 25.71 65.33
C GLY A 358 -42.03 25.81 64.08
N PRO A 359 -41.32 26.92 63.81
CA PRO A 359 -40.55 27.09 62.57
C PRO A 359 -39.16 26.49 62.71
N ARG A 360 -38.71 25.67 61.75
CA ARG A 360 -37.29 25.34 61.59
C ARG A 360 -36.89 25.23 60.12
N ASP A 361 -36.06 26.20 59.74
CA ASP A 361 -35.12 26.21 58.63
C ASP A 361 -34.54 24.83 58.30
N LEU A 362 -34.57 24.44 57.03
CA LEU A 362 -33.77 23.34 56.48
C LEU A 362 -33.26 23.71 55.09
N ALA A 363 -32.14 24.43 55.11
CA ALA A 363 -31.18 24.42 54.02
C ALA A 363 -30.30 23.15 54.15
N ALA A 364 -30.45 22.19 53.25
CA ALA A 364 -29.49 21.10 53.02
C ALA A 364 -29.73 20.54 51.60
N ALA A 365 -28.90 20.84 50.61
CA ALA A 365 -27.55 20.32 50.35
C ALA A 365 -27.59 19.28 49.21
N ALA A 366 -27.52 19.76 47.97
CA ALA A 366 -27.18 18.93 46.82
C ALA A 366 -25.63 18.78 46.76
N ARG A 367 -25.13 17.59 47.09
CA ARG A 367 -23.78 17.14 46.70
C ARG A 367 -23.95 15.86 45.89
N ALA A 368 -24.00 16.01 44.56
CA ALA A 368 -23.80 14.89 43.66
C ALA A 368 -22.29 14.60 43.58
N GLN A 369 -21.89 13.45 44.09
CA GLN A 369 -20.50 13.00 44.13
C GLN A 369 -20.19 12.25 42.83
N ARG A 370 -19.22 12.77 42.08
CA ARG A 370 -18.66 12.20 40.84
C ARG A 370 -17.85 10.94 41.19
N MET A 371 -18.34 9.76 40.79
CA MET A 371 -17.58 8.51 40.81
C MET A 371 -18.18 7.51 39.81
N LEU A 372 -17.61 7.42 38.61
CA LEU A 372 -16.88 6.26 38.09
C LEU A 372 -16.52 6.49 36.60
N LEU A 373 -15.23 6.23 36.32
CA LEU A 373 -14.52 5.97 35.05
C LEU A 373 -14.85 6.83 33.83
#